data_AF-A0AAD9MVY2-F1
#
_entry.id   AF-A0AAD9MVY2-F1
#
_cell.length_a   1.000
_cell.length_b   1.000
_cell.length_c   1.000
_cell.angle_alpha   90.00
_cell.angle_beta   90.00
_cell.angle_gamma   90.00
#
_symmetry.space_group_name_H-M   'P 1'
#
loop_
_entity.id
_entity.type
_entity.pdbx_description
1 polymer ?
#
loop_
_entity_poly.entity_id
_entity_poly.type
_entity_poly.pdbx_seq_one_letter_code
_entity_poly.pdbx_strand_id
1 'polypeptide(L)'
;MKYHSSRKRKPKESPELLLEELDHYNPKSSGSNAAEQKKSKLYESAASKIIEYLSSSDSEAEPLTMEQTWYGDGDSDAESVDSEQEDPLKHAGVYTAEEVALITRDKLIRLQSLYIDQFKWLQHEMKEKRRRYLHTVCREREALGGIRYAKEDPEQRNKYEELVAMKRYHRRYGQEALLHRQSKERRIAVSEGINYRPPSYPKCIHSRNGMKCGARTVPLSKYCIEHILSDPHQVLFKPCNYASQCRRPVVLVF
;
A
#
# COMPACT_ATOMS: atom_id res chain seq x y z
N MET A 1 12.32 0.81 31.96
CA MET A 1 10.97 0.36 31.58
C MET A 1 11.06 -0.53 30.35
N LYS A 2 10.91 -1.84 30.52
CA LYS A 2 11.03 -2.84 29.43
C LYS A 2 9.71 -2.88 28.65
N TYR A 3 9.72 -2.42 27.39
CA TYR A 3 8.60 -2.67 26.47
C TYR A 3 8.67 -4.15 26.06
N HIS A 4 7.89 -5.00 26.71
CA HIS A 4 7.55 -6.30 26.15
C HIS A 4 6.83 -6.03 24.83
N SER A 5 7.39 -6.49 23.71
CA SER A 5 6.60 -6.68 22.49
C SER A 5 5.47 -7.64 22.86
N SER A 6 4.28 -7.10 23.04
CA SER A 6 3.08 -7.88 23.29
C SER A 6 2.88 -8.79 22.09
N ARG A 7 3.10 -10.10 22.29
CA ARG A 7 2.64 -11.12 21.33
C ARG A 7 1.15 -10.87 21.13
N LYS A 8 0.79 -10.55 19.89
CA LYS A 8 -0.57 -10.14 19.52
C LYS A 8 -1.54 -11.28 19.85
N ARG A 9 -2.70 -10.94 20.44
CA ARG A 9 -3.79 -11.89 20.60
C ARG A 9 -4.29 -12.27 19.21
N LYS A 10 -4.28 -13.57 18.92
CA LYS A 10 -5.00 -14.15 17.79
C LYS A 10 -6.51 -13.85 17.97
N PRO A 11 -7.29 -13.78 16.89
CA PRO A 11 -8.75 -13.75 17.01
C PRO A 11 -9.20 -14.87 17.95
N LYS A 12 -10.20 -14.60 18.79
CA LYS A 12 -10.72 -15.62 19.71
C LYS A 12 -11.33 -16.73 18.85
N GLU A 13 -10.79 -17.93 18.93
CA GLU A 13 -11.39 -19.13 18.35
C GLU A 13 -12.70 -19.36 19.12
N SER A 14 -13.84 -19.03 18.51
CA SER A 14 -15.15 -19.42 19.02
C SER A 14 -15.39 -20.89 18.68
N PRO A 15 -16.12 -21.64 19.51
CA PRO A 15 -16.43 -23.04 19.22
C PRO A 15 -17.19 -23.20 17.89
N GLU A 16 -17.95 -22.19 17.48
CA GLU A 16 -18.66 -22.14 16.20
C GLU A 16 -17.71 -22.09 15.01
N LEU A 17 -16.66 -21.25 15.04
CA LEU A 17 -15.67 -21.17 13.97
C LEU A 17 -14.85 -22.46 13.83
N LEU A 18 -14.58 -23.16 14.93
CA LEU A 18 -13.90 -24.45 14.92
C LEU A 18 -14.79 -25.56 14.33
N LEU A 19 -16.10 -25.52 14.57
CA LEU A 19 -17.04 -26.46 13.97
C LEU A 19 -17.16 -26.23 12.47
N GLU A 20 -17.20 -24.98 12.03
CA GLU A 20 -17.22 -24.58 10.62
C GLU A 20 -15.95 -25.03 9.88
N GLU A 21 -14.77 -24.86 10.50
CA GLU A 21 -13.49 -25.37 9.96
C GLU A 21 -13.48 -26.90 9.85
N LEU A 22 -14.11 -27.63 10.77
CA LEU A 22 -14.18 -29.09 10.77
C LEU A 22 -15.18 -29.65 9.75
N ASP A 23 -16.26 -28.93 9.47
CA ASP A 23 -17.26 -29.32 8.46
C ASP A 23 -16.65 -29.33 7.04
N HIS A 24 -15.68 -28.46 6.76
CA HIS A 24 -14.92 -28.50 5.51
C HIS A 24 -14.09 -29.78 5.33
N TYR A 25 -13.78 -30.50 6.41
CA TYR A 25 -13.05 -31.77 6.38
C TYR A 25 -13.95 -32.99 6.56
N ASN A 26 -15.27 -32.84 6.64
CA ASN A 26 -16.20 -33.96 6.83
C ASN A 26 -16.67 -34.52 5.47
N PRO A 27 -16.12 -35.65 4.97
CA PRO A 27 -16.48 -36.16 3.66
C PRO A 27 -17.79 -36.97 3.67
N LYS A 28 -18.55 -37.00 4.79
CA LYS A 28 -19.64 -37.97 4.99
C LYS A 28 -21.07 -37.40 4.97
N SER A 29 -21.29 -36.12 4.68
CA SER A 29 -22.65 -35.54 4.64
C SER A 29 -23.24 -35.34 3.24
N SER A 30 -22.51 -35.60 2.15
CA SER A 30 -23.09 -35.58 0.79
C SER A 30 -23.45 -36.99 0.32
N GLY A 31 -24.70 -37.38 0.60
CA GLY A 31 -25.32 -38.55 -0.02
C GLY A 31 -25.28 -38.43 -1.55
N SER A 32 -24.77 -39.49 -2.19
CA SER A 32 -24.97 -39.91 -3.58
C SER A 32 -25.04 -38.84 -4.68
N ASN A 33 -23.98 -38.80 -5.52
CA ASN A 33 -23.87 -38.26 -6.89
C ASN A 33 -22.83 -37.12 -7.09
N ALA A 34 -21.59 -37.29 -6.62
CA ALA A 34 -20.55 -36.25 -6.75
C ALA A 34 -19.17 -36.79 -7.18
N ALA A 35 -19.12 -37.73 -8.13
CA ALA A 35 -17.85 -38.21 -8.69
C ALA A 35 -17.35 -37.38 -9.88
N GLU A 36 -18.23 -36.67 -10.61
CA GLU A 36 -17.84 -35.91 -11.81
C GLU A 36 -17.61 -34.41 -11.57
N GLN A 37 -18.07 -33.84 -10.46
CA GLN A 37 -17.84 -32.43 -10.12
C GLN A 37 -16.52 -32.17 -9.38
N LYS A 38 -15.67 -33.20 -9.18
CA LYS A 38 -14.46 -33.10 -8.36
C LYS A 38 -13.24 -32.46 -9.03
N LYS A 39 -13.29 -32.15 -10.33
CA LYS A 39 -12.16 -31.50 -11.02
C LYS A 39 -12.33 -30.01 -11.29
N SER A 40 -13.55 -29.45 -11.18
CA SER A 40 -13.80 -28.04 -11.48
C SER A 40 -13.69 -27.09 -10.27
N LYS A 41 -13.64 -27.60 -9.03
CA LYS A 41 -13.56 -26.77 -7.80
C LYS A 41 -12.14 -26.43 -7.33
N LEU A 42 -11.09 -26.80 -8.06
CA LEU A 42 -9.70 -26.52 -7.69
C LEU A 42 -9.18 -25.14 -8.15
N TYR A 43 -10.02 -24.35 -8.82
CA TYR A 43 -9.76 -22.92 -9.11
C TYR A 43 -10.98 -22.08 -8.74
N GLU A 44 -11.32 -22.10 -7.45
CA GLU A 44 -12.23 -21.10 -6.90
C GLU A 44 -11.48 -19.75 -6.86
N SER A 45 -11.66 -18.97 -7.92
CA SER A 45 -11.08 -17.64 -8.07
C SER A 45 -11.48 -16.76 -6.89
N ALA A 46 -10.63 -15.81 -6.50
CA ALA A 46 -10.93 -14.83 -5.45
C ALA A 46 -12.29 -14.14 -5.67
N ALA A 47 -12.75 -14.05 -6.92
CA ALA A 47 -14.07 -13.58 -7.29
C ALA A 47 -15.21 -14.43 -6.71
N SER A 48 -15.12 -15.77 -6.71
CA SER A 48 -16.14 -16.65 -6.17
C SER A 48 -16.27 -16.51 -4.65
N LYS A 49 -15.14 -16.38 -3.95
CA LYS A 49 -15.13 -16.10 -2.50
C LYS A 49 -15.71 -14.73 -2.15
N ILE A 50 -15.56 -13.74 -3.03
CA ILE A 50 -16.18 -12.42 -2.85
C ILE A 50 -17.70 -12.52 -3.03
N ILE A 51 -18.18 -13.32 -3.99
CA ILE A 51 -19.62 -13.50 -4.24
C ILE A 51 -20.31 -14.22 -3.08
N GLU A 52 -19.73 -15.29 -2.54
CA GLU A 52 -20.30 -15.97 -1.36
C GLU A 52 -20.32 -15.08 -0.11
N TYR A 53 -19.28 -14.27 0.12
CA TYR A 53 -19.21 -13.33 1.24
C TYR A 53 -20.22 -12.16 1.12
N LEU A 54 -20.49 -11.70 -0.11
CA LEU A 54 -21.54 -10.71 -0.36
C LEU A 54 -22.95 -11.29 -0.18
N SER A 55 -23.10 -12.61 -0.41
CA SER A 55 -24.38 -13.30 -0.28
C SER A 55 -24.77 -13.61 1.18
N SER A 56 -23.82 -13.65 2.12
CA SER A 56 -24.09 -13.95 3.54
C SER A 56 -24.37 -12.71 4.41
N SER A 57 -24.32 -11.50 3.83
CA SER A 57 -24.62 -10.26 4.54
C SER A 57 -26.12 -9.95 4.41
N ASP A 58 -26.91 -10.49 5.34
CA ASP A 58 -28.35 -10.22 5.50
C ASP A 58 -28.59 -8.78 6.02
N SER A 59 -28.27 -7.80 5.18
CA SER A 59 -28.70 -6.41 5.35
C SER A 59 -29.85 -6.15 4.39
N GLU A 60 -31.00 -5.69 4.89
CA GLU A 60 -32.14 -5.17 4.12
C GLU A 60 -31.83 -3.89 3.30
N ALA A 61 -30.65 -3.82 2.67
CA ALA A 61 -30.43 -2.90 1.58
C ALA A 61 -30.96 -3.58 0.32
N GLU A 62 -31.90 -2.93 -0.37
CA GLU A 62 -32.33 -3.33 -1.71
C GLU A 62 -31.10 -3.73 -2.54
N PRO A 63 -31.08 -4.92 -3.15
CA PRO A 63 -29.94 -5.35 -3.95
C PRO A 63 -29.76 -4.34 -5.08
N LEU A 64 -28.63 -3.62 -5.09
CA LEU A 64 -28.25 -2.77 -6.21
C LEU A 64 -28.28 -3.64 -7.47
N THR A 65 -29.26 -3.40 -8.33
CA THR A 65 -29.43 -4.17 -9.56
C THR A 65 -28.21 -3.97 -10.45
N MET A 66 -27.85 -5.01 -11.22
CA MET A 66 -26.69 -5.01 -12.13
C MET A 66 -26.69 -3.81 -13.09
N GLU A 67 -27.89 -3.29 -13.38
CA GLU A 67 -28.17 -2.12 -14.20
C GLU A 67 -27.68 -0.79 -13.58
N GLN A 68 -27.52 -0.71 -12.26
CA GLN A 68 -27.00 0.48 -11.55
C GLN A 68 -25.47 0.55 -11.48
N THR A 69 -24.78 -0.57 -11.73
CA THR A 69 -23.30 -0.65 -11.67
C THR A 69 -22.65 -0.75 -13.04
N TRP A 70 -23.43 -1.05 -14.09
CA TRP A 70 -22.97 -0.98 -15.46
C TRP A 70 -22.95 0.48 -15.93
N TYR A 71 -21.88 1.21 -15.59
CA TYR A 71 -21.42 2.29 -16.46
C TYR A 71 -21.03 1.61 -17.76
N GLY A 72 -21.90 1.73 -18.75
CA GLY A 72 -21.75 1.14 -20.06
C GLY A 72 -20.33 1.32 -20.57
N ASP A 73 -19.91 0.35 -21.38
CA ASP A 73 -18.69 0.40 -22.15
C ASP A 73 -18.68 1.71 -22.93
N GLY A 74 -18.04 2.72 -22.33
CA GLY A 74 -17.66 3.93 -22.99
C GLY A 74 -16.48 3.54 -23.85
N ASP A 75 -16.77 2.79 -24.91
CA ASP A 75 -15.98 2.75 -26.12
C ASP A 75 -15.90 4.20 -26.57
N SER A 76 -14.90 4.87 -25.99
CA SER A 76 -14.45 6.17 -26.37
C SER A 76 -13.84 5.94 -27.73
N ASP A 77 -14.67 6.04 -28.78
CA ASP A 77 -14.25 6.18 -30.16
C ASP A 77 -13.24 7.32 -30.21
N ALA A 78 -11.97 6.97 -30.03
CA ALA A 78 -10.82 7.84 -30.15
C ALA A 78 -10.48 8.04 -31.64
N GLU A 79 -11.51 8.12 -32.47
CA GLU A 79 -11.41 8.66 -33.82
C GLU A 79 -11.09 10.15 -33.64
N SER A 80 -9.81 10.49 -33.74
CA SER A 80 -9.33 11.86 -33.70
C SER A 80 -9.85 12.60 -34.95
N VAL A 81 -11.05 13.18 -34.84
CA VAL A 81 -11.72 14.05 -35.84
C VAL A 81 -10.99 15.41 -36.00
N ASP A 82 -9.67 15.44 -35.87
CA ASP A 82 -8.89 16.70 -35.89
C ASP A 82 -7.76 16.66 -36.92
N SER A 83 -7.57 15.52 -37.56
CA SER A 83 -6.50 15.35 -38.54
C SER A 83 -6.85 15.96 -39.90
N GLU A 84 -8.15 16.18 -40.19
CA GLU A 84 -8.60 16.52 -41.55
C GLU A 84 -8.51 18.00 -41.91
N GLN A 85 -8.63 18.90 -40.93
CA GLN A 85 -8.73 20.35 -41.20
C GLN A 85 -7.40 21.12 -41.14
N GLU A 86 -6.33 20.56 -40.57
CA GLU A 86 -5.18 21.38 -40.11
C GLU A 86 -3.96 21.43 -41.06
N ASP A 87 -3.79 20.49 -42.00
CA ASP A 87 -2.64 20.56 -42.93
C ASP A 87 -3.03 21.33 -44.21
N PRO A 88 -2.59 22.60 -44.38
CA PRO A 88 -2.98 23.44 -45.50
C PRO A 88 -2.37 22.95 -46.82
N LEU A 89 -1.37 22.06 -46.77
CA LEU A 89 -0.62 21.56 -47.92
C LEU A 89 -1.05 20.16 -48.39
N LYS A 90 -2.10 19.58 -47.83
CA LYS A 90 -2.57 18.22 -48.19
C LYS A 90 -2.78 17.97 -49.68
N HIS A 91 -3.15 19.02 -50.42
CA HIS A 91 -3.44 18.94 -51.86
C HIS A 91 -2.30 19.51 -52.73
N ALA A 92 -1.20 19.98 -52.14
CA ALA A 92 -0.10 20.65 -52.85
C ALA A 92 0.80 19.66 -53.64
N GLY A 93 0.78 18.36 -53.29
CA GLY A 93 1.49 17.31 -54.01
C GLY A 93 3.02 17.29 -53.84
N VAL A 94 3.63 18.38 -53.38
CA VAL A 94 5.06 18.49 -53.04
C VAL A 94 5.21 19.38 -51.82
N TYR A 95 5.98 18.94 -50.82
CA TYR A 95 6.30 19.71 -49.63
C TYR A 95 7.75 20.22 -49.70
N THR A 96 7.96 21.49 -49.41
CA THR A 96 9.32 22.01 -49.16
C THR A 96 9.77 21.69 -47.74
N ALA A 97 11.09 21.60 -47.51
CA ALA A 97 11.63 21.27 -46.18
C ALA A 97 11.24 22.31 -45.10
N GLU A 98 11.09 23.58 -45.51
CA GLU A 98 10.69 24.68 -44.61
C GLU A 98 9.24 24.51 -44.13
N GLU A 99 8.32 24.16 -45.03
CA GLU A 99 6.91 23.92 -44.70
C GLU A 99 6.75 22.71 -43.78
N VAL A 100 7.48 21.62 -44.03
CA VAL A 100 7.49 20.45 -43.14
C VAL A 100 7.97 20.82 -41.74
N ALA A 101 9.02 21.64 -41.64
CA ALA A 101 9.54 22.09 -40.35
C ALA A 101 8.51 22.95 -39.58
N LEU A 102 7.78 23.83 -40.27
CA LEU A 102 6.72 24.64 -39.66
C LEU A 102 5.54 23.78 -39.18
N ILE A 103 5.04 22.88 -40.02
CA ILE A 103 3.92 21.99 -39.69
C ILE A 103 4.28 21.09 -38.49
N THR A 104 5.50 20.54 -38.48
CA THR A 104 5.94 19.68 -37.37
C THR A 104 6.10 20.45 -36.07
N ARG A 105 6.65 21.67 -36.12
CA ARG A 105 6.72 22.57 -34.96
C ARG A 105 5.33 22.87 -34.40
N ASP A 106 4.37 23.22 -35.25
CA ASP A 106 3.02 23.60 -34.81
C ASP A 106 2.27 22.39 -34.23
N LYS A 107 2.43 21.20 -34.84
CA LYS A 107 1.94 19.93 -34.28
C LYS A 107 2.53 19.64 -32.89
N LEU A 108 3.83 19.86 -32.71
CA LEU A 108 4.47 19.68 -31.39
C LEU A 108 3.96 20.68 -30.36
N ILE A 109 3.73 21.93 -30.74
CA ILE A 109 3.16 22.95 -29.85
C ILE A 109 1.73 22.57 -29.46
N ARG A 110 0.91 22.12 -30.42
CA ARG A 110 -0.46 21.64 -30.18
C ARG A 110 -0.49 20.41 -29.28
N LEU A 111 0.39 19.44 -29.54
CA LEU A 111 0.53 18.25 -28.69
C LEU A 111 0.93 18.65 -27.26
N GLN A 112 1.86 19.59 -27.12
CA GLN A 112 2.30 20.09 -25.82
C GLN A 112 1.16 20.78 -25.06
N SER A 113 0.38 21.65 -25.72
CA SER A 113 -0.76 22.31 -25.08
C SER A 113 -1.83 21.33 -24.63
N LEU A 114 -2.17 20.34 -25.46
CA LEU A 114 -3.11 19.26 -25.11
C LEU A 114 -2.64 18.47 -23.89
N TYR A 115 -1.35 18.09 -23.82
CA TYR A 115 -0.82 17.40 -22.64
C TYR A 115 -0.84 18.27 -21.38
N ILE A 116 -0.55 19.56 -21.51
CA ILE A 116 -0.64 20.50 -20.39
C ILE A 116 -2.08 20.55 -19.87
N ASP A 117 -3.07 20.60 -20.75
CA ASP A 117 -4.48 20.68 -20.36
C ASP A 117 -5.01 19.37 -19.79
N GLN A 118 -4.61 18.21 -20.34
CA GLN A 118 -4.88 16.91 -19.74
C GLN A 118 -4.30 16.82 -18.32
N PHE A 119 -3.06 17.30 -18.12
CA PHE A 119 -2.43 17.31 -16.81
C PHE A 119 -3.17 18.23 -15.82
N LYS A 120 -3.58 19.44 -16.25
CA LYS A 120 -4.40 20.35 -15.43
C LYS A 120 -5.73 19.71 -15.05
N TRP A 121 -6.39 19.03 -15.98
CA TRP A 121 -7.65 18.34 -15.72
C TRP A 121 -7.47 17.21 -14.70
N LEU A 122 -6.46 16.34 -14.88
CA LEU A 122 -6.12 15.30 -13.92
C LEU A 122 -5.81 15.86 -12.54
N GLN A 123 -5.07 16.98 -12.48
CA GLN A 123 -4.76 17.64 -11.22
C GLN A 123 -6.02 18.17 -10.53
N HIS A 124 -6.95 18.76 -11.27
CA HIS A 124 -8.24 19.20 -10.76
C HIS A 124 -9.07 18.01 -10.24
N GLU A 125 -9.19 16.96 -11.04
CA GLU A 125 -9.92 15.74 -10.69
C GLU A 125 -9.39 15.12 -9.39
N MET A 126 -8.07 15.02 -9.25
CA MET A 126 -7.44 14.52 -8.01
C MET A 126 -7.74 15.43 -6.80
N LYS A 127 -7.71 16.76 -6.98
CA LYS A 127 -8.08 17.71 -5.92
C LYS A 127 -9.56 17.58 -5.54
N GLU A 128 -10.42 17.38 -6.52
CA GLU A 128 -11.85 17.27 -6.32
C GLU A 128 -12.24 15.96 -5.65
N LYS A 129 -11.71 14.82 -6.11
CA LYS A 129 -11.83 13.52 -5.42
C LYS A 129 -11.36 13.60 -3.97
N ARG A 130 -10.23 14.28 -3.72
CA ARG A 130 -9.75 14.51 -2.34
C ARG A 130 -10.73 15.35 -1.52
N ARG A 131 -11.28 16.44 -2.07
CA ARG A 131 -12.29 17.26 -1.39
C ARG A 131 -13.53 16.44 -1.05
N ARG A 132 -14.08 15.71 -2.03
CA ARG A 132 -15.24 14.83 -1.84
C ARG A 132 -14.97 13.78 -0.76
N TYR A 133 -13.82 13.11 -0.79
CA TYR A 133 -13.42 12.14 0.24
C TYR A 133 -13.34 12.76 1.64
N LEU A 134 -12.77 13.95 1.79
CA LEU A 134 -12.71 14.62 3.09
C LEU A 134 -14.10 15.01 3.59
N HIS A 135 -14.99 15.47 2.69
CA HIS A 135 -16.38 15.73 3.03
C HIS A 135 -17.13 14.47 3.44
N THR A 136 -16.97 13.36 2.72
CA THR A 136 -17.61 12.08 3.11
C THR A 136 -17.10 11.60 4.45
N VAL A 137 -15.79 11.65 4.70
CA VAL A 137 -15.21 11.28 6.00
C VAL A 137 -15.67 12.20 7.13
N CYS A 138 -15.83 13.51 6.88
CA CYS A 138 -16.37 14.45 7.87
C CYS A 138 -17.82 14.10 8.20
N ARG A 139 -18.65 13.91 7.16
CA ARG A 139 -20.06 13.54 7.28
C ARG A 139 -20.24 12.20 7.98
N GLU A 140 -19.44 11.19 7.63
CA GLU A 140 -19.44 9.88 8.30
C GLU A 140 -19.07 10.03 9.78
N ARG A 141 -18.07 10.85 10.11
CA ARG A 141 -17.66 11.10 11.49
C ARG A 141 -18.73 11.85 12.30
N GLU A 142 -19.48 12.75 11.67
CA GLU A 142 -20.61 13.45 12.27
C GLU A 142 -21.82 12.52 12.47
N ALA A 143 -22.15 11.71 11.45
CA ALA A 143 -23.30 10.80 11.47
C ALA A 143 -23.09 9.57 12.38
N LEU A 144 -21.90 8.96 12.35
CA LEU A 144 -21.58 7.75 13.13
C LEU A 144 -20.93 8.07 14.49
N GLY A 145 -20.68 9.37 14.76
CA GLY A 145 -19.96 9.81 15.95
C GLY A 145 -18.49 9.35 15.99
N GLY A 146 -17.81 9.69 17.08
CA GLY A 146 -16.47 9.17 17.32
C GLY A 146 -16.51 7.68 17.67
N ILE A 147 -15.52 6.90 17.22
CA ILE A 147 -15.21 5.50 17.60
C ILE A 147 -15.34 5.18 19.11
N ARG A 148 -15.38 6.19 19.96
CA ARG A 148 -15.61 6.06 21.41
C ARG A 148 -17.01 5.54 21.76
N TYR A 149 -18.03 5.85 20.95
CA TYR A 149 -19.43 5.45 21.21
C TYR A 149 -19.73 4.01 20.79
N ALA A 150 -19.00 3.46 19.81
CA ALA A 150 -19.09 2.05 19.38
C ALA A 150 -18.63 1.03 20.45
N LYS A 151 -18.33 1.49 21.67
CA LYS A 151 -17.88 0.67 22.80
C LYS A 151 -18.97 0.39 23.81
N GLU A 152 -20.18 0.91 23.69
CA GLU A 152 -21.22 0.64 24.70
C GLU A 152 -21.95 -0.68 24.44
N ASP A 153 -22.16 -1.02 23.16
CA ASP A 153 -22.91 -2.19 22.72
C ASP A 153 -21.97 -3.35 22.29
N PRO A 154 -22.14 -4.60 22.80
CA PRO A 154 -21.31 -5.74 22.41
C PRO A 154 -21.29 -6.06 20.91
N GLU A 155 -22.40 -5.87 20.19
CA GLU A 155 -22.44 -6.14 18.74
C GLU A 155 -21.65 -5.10 17.93
N GLN A 156 -21.77 -3.83 18.33
CA GLN A 156 -21.02 -2.73 17.72
C GLN A 156 -19.52 -2.86 17.97
N ARG A 157 -19.12 -3.41 19.12
CA ARG A 157 -17.72 -3.76 19.42
C ARG A 157 -17.18 -4.81 18.47
N ASN A 158 -17.93 -5.88 18.21
CA ASN A 158 -17.50 -6.94 17.29
C ASN A 158 -17.35 -6.40 15.85
N LYS A 159 -18.32 -5.63 15.36
CA LYS A 159 -18.25 -4.94 14.06
C LYS A 159 -17.06 -3.98 13.98
N TYR A 160 -16.79 -3.25 15.06
CA TYR A 160 -15.61 -2.38 15.13
C TYR A 160 -14.30 -3.16 15.13
N GLU A 161 -14.20 -4.27 15.86
CA GLU A 161 -13.03 -5.16 15.88
C GLU A 161 -12.77 -5.76 14.49
N GLU A 162 -13.81 -6.18 13.79
CA GLU A 162 -13.77 -6.66 12.41
C GLU A 162 -13.27 -5.57 11.45
N LEU A 163 -13.83 -4.35 11.51
CA LEU A 163 -13.35 -3.22 10.72
C LEU A 163 -11.89 -2.85 11.02
N VAL A 164 -11.46 -2.96 12.28
CA VAL A 164 -10.07 -2.75 12.69
C VAL A 164 -9.16 -3.86 12.16
N ALA A 165 -9.63 -5.10 12.13
CA ALA A 165 -8.92 -6.22 11.51
C ALA A 165 -8.78 -6.02 10.00
N MET A 166 -9.84 -5.57 9.32
CA MET A 166 -9.84 -5.26 7.89
C MET A 166 -8.89 -4.12 7.52
N LYS A 167 -8.74 -3.09 8.39
CA LYS A 167 -7.72 -2.04 8.22
C LYS A 167 -6.27 -2.58 8.25
N ARG A 168 -6.06 -3.80 8.76
CA ARG A 168 -4.75 -4.47 8.84
C ARG A 168 -4.53 -5.49 7.73
N TYR A 169 -5.57 -5.94 7.03
CA TYR A 169 -5.52 -7.00 6.02
C TYR A 169 -4.53 -6.68 4.88
N HIS A 170 -4.50 -5.43 4.41
CA HIS A 170 -3.57 -5.00 3.35
C HIS A 170 -2.22 -4.46 3.87
N ARG A 171 -1.98 -4.46 5.19
CA ARG A 171 -0.71 -3.99 5.74
C ARG A 171 0.31 -5.13 5.75
N ARG A 172 1.45 -4.90 5.11
CA ARG A 172 2.60 -5.81 5.16
C ARG A 172 3.27 -5.71 6.53
N TYR A 173 3.69 -6.84 7.09
CA TYR A 173 4.39 -6.91 8.39
C TYR A 173 5.70 -7.70 8.29
N GLY A 174 6.56 -7.53 9.28
CA GLY A 174 7.82 -8.28 9.37
C GLY A 174 8.73 -8.06 8.16
N GLN A 175 9.27 -9.15 7.62
CA GLN A 175 10.20 -9.12 6.50
C GLN A 175 9.60 -8.54 5.21
N GLU A 176 8.33 -8.83 4.93
CA GLU A 176 7.64 -8.31 3.74
C GLU A 176 7.48 -6.78 3.78
N ALA A 177 7.27 -6.22 4.97
CA ALA A 177 7.19 -4.77 5.15
C ALA A 177 8.52 -4.08 4.82
N LEU A 178 9.64 -4.71 5.22
CA LEU A 178 10.98 -4.22 4.94
C LEU A 178 11.29 -4.28 3.44
N LEU A 179 10.99 -5.41 2.79
CA LEU A 179 11.19 -5.57 1.35
C LEU A 179 10.34 -4.59 0.53
N HIS A 180 9.09 -4.39 0.93
CA HIS A 180 8.21 -3.40 0.29
C HIS A 180 8.73 -1.98 0.47
N ARG A 181 9.20 -1.62 1.67
CA ARG A 181 9.84 -0.31 1.92
C ARG A 181 11.06 -0.12 1.02
N GLN A 182 11.95 -1.11 0.94
CA GLN A 182 13.15 -1.05 0.09
C GLN A 182 12.81 -0.97 -1.40
N SER A 183 11.78 -1.69 -1.87
CA SER A 183 11.27 -1.58 -3.24
C SER A 183 10.73 -0.18 -3.53
N LYS A 184 9.97 0.40 -2.59
CA LYS A 184 9.44 1.76 -2.71
C LYS A 184 10.56 2.80 -2.75
N GLU A 185 11.54 2.70 -1.87
CA GLU A 185 12.72 3.58 -1.85
C GLU A 185 13.50 3.50 -3.15
N ARG A 186 13.67 2.31 -3.75
CA ARG A 186 14.28 2.15 -5.07
C ARG A 186 13.51 2.85 -6.18
N ARG A 187 12.18 2.72 -6.21
CA ARG A 187 11.34 3.42 -7.21
C ARG A 187 11.46 4.94 -7.09
N ILE A 188 11.43 5.46 -5.87
CA ILE A 188 11.56 6.89 -5.60
C ILE A 188 12.95 7.40 -6.06
N ALA A 189 14.02 6.66 -5.75
CA ALA A 189 15.36 7.03 -6.18
C ALA A 189 15.49 7.10 -7.71
N VAL A 190 14.86 6.19 -8.45
CA VAL A 190 14.83 6.22 -9.92
C VAL A 190 13.99 7.38 -10.44
N SER A 191 12.81 7.64 -9.86
CA SER A 191 11.92 8.71 -10.34
C SER A 191 12.44 10.11 -10.03
N GLU A 192 13.09 10.32 -8.88
CA GLU A 192 13.57 11.64 -8.45
C GLU A 192 15.00 11.95 -8.94
N GLY A 193 15.76 10.93 -9.38
CA GLY A 193 17.08 11.08 -9.98
C GLY A 193 18.03 11.95 -9.14
N ILE A 194 18.52 13.05 -9.72
CA ILE A 194 19.47 13.98 -9.09
C ILE A 194 18.87 14.69 -7.86
N ASN A 195 17.54 14.79 -7.77
CA ASN A 195 16.84 15.43 -6.65
C ASN A 195 16.60 14.48 -5.47
N TYR A 196 16.94 13.21 -5.60
CA TYR A 196 16.75 12.23 -4.53
C TYR A 196 17.58 12.60 -3.29
N ARG A 197 16.90 12.81 -2.16
CA ARG A 197 17.53 13.00 -0.85
C ARG A 197 17.48 11.69 -0.07
N PRO A 198 18.60 10.96 0.08
CA PRO A 198 18.60 9.73 0.85
C PRO A 198 18.21 10.02 2.31
N PRO A 199 17.51 9.09 2.98
CA PRO A 199 17.15 9.24 4.39
C PRO A 199 18.38 9.56 5.24
N SER A 200 18.30 10.62 6.04
CA SER A 200 19.38 10.99 6.97
C SER A 200 19.44 9.98 8.10
N TYR A 201 20.64 9.46 8.39
CA TYR A 201 20.88 8.55 9.49
C TYR A 201 21.52 9.29 10.67
N PRO A 202 21.11 8.98 11.92
CA PRO A 202 21.78 9.53 13.09
C PRO A 202 23.25 9.10 13.14
N LYS A 203 24.12 10.06 13.50
CA LYS A 203 25.56 9.84 13.67
C LYS A 203 25.91 9.61 15.14
N CYS A 204 26.98 8.86 15.37
CA CYS A 204 27.49 8.56 16.70
C CYS A 204 27.89 9.84 17.47
N ILE A 205 27.49 9.90 18.74
CA ILE A 205 27.79 11.04 19.63
C ILE A 205 29.23 10.99 20.18
N HIS A 206 29.90 9.83 20.12
CA HIS A 206 31.24 9.67 20.64
C HIS A 206 32.24 10.62 19.97
N SER A 207 33.04 11.30 20.79
CA SER A 207 34.03 12.28 20.35
C SER A 207 35.37 11.96 21.02
N ARG A 208 36.43 11.81 20.22
CA ARG A 208 37.79 11.58 20.73
C ARG A 208 38.67 12.76 20.32
N ASN A 209 39.29 13.43 21.29
CA ASN A 209 40.19 14.58 21.08
C ASN A 209 39.59 15.68 20.17
N GLY A 210 38.29 15.99 20.34
CA GLY A 210 37.60 17.01 19.55
C GLY A 210 37.04 16.54 18.20
N MET A 211 37.39 15.34 17.73
CA MET A 211 36.83 14.76 16.49
C MET A 211 35.59 13.90 16.80
N LYS A 212 34.45 14.26 16.21
CA LYS A 212 33.19 13.50 16.33
C LYS A 212 33.21 12.28 15.42
N CYS A 213 32.72 11.15 15.91
CA CYS A 213 32.58 9.94 15.09
C CYS A 213 31.52 10.13 14.00
N GLY A 214 31.91 9.92 12.73
CA GLY A 214 31.00 10.01 11.58
C GLY A 214 30.16 8.76 11.32
N ALA A 215 30.40 7.67 12.08
CA ALA A 215 29.73 6.40 11.87
C ALA A 215 28.24 6.45 12.26
N ARG A 216 27.42 5.64 11.60
CA ARG A 216 25.97 5.53 11.86
C ARG A 216 25.73 4.89 13.22
N THR A 217 24.71 5.36 13.95
CA THR A 217 24.34 4.74 15.22
C THR A 217 23.67 3.40 15.01
N VAL A 218 23.80 2.53 16.01
CA VAL A 218 23.04 1.30 16.09
C VAL A 218 21.58 1.63 16.41
N PRO A 219 20.59 0.89 15.88
CA PRO A 219 19.19 1.09 16.26
C PRO A 219 19.02 1.14 17.78
N LEU A 220 18.25 2.11 18.26
CA LEU A 220 17.96 2.34 19.69
C LEU A 220 19.16 2.81 20.56
N SER A 221 20.34 3.04 19.98
CA SER A 221 21.49 3.65 20.68
C SER A 221 21.93 4.96 20.00
N LYS A 222 22.64 5.80 20.77
CA LYS A 222 23.30 7.03 20.32
C LYS A 222 24.74 6.79 19.83
N TYR A 223 25.21 5.55 19.93
CA TYR A 223 26.58 5.15 19.59
C TYR A 223 26.62 4.24 18.36
N CYS A 224 27.72 4.28 17.61
CA CYS A 224 27.99 3.32 16.54
C CYS A 224 28.47 1.98 17.11
N ILE A 225 28.59 0.95 16.28
CA ILE A 225 29.05 -0.38 16.70
C ILE A 225 30.39 -0.29 17.43
N GLU A 226 31.35 0.50 16.95
CA GLU A 226 32.68 0.61 17.56
C GLU A 226 32.68 1.29 18.94
N HIS A 227 31.76 2.24 19.17
CA HIS A 227 31.68 3.02 20.40
C HIS A 227 30.52 2.60 21.31
N ILE A 228 29.81 1.52 20.98
CA ILE A 228 28.64 1.07 21.73
C ILE A 228 28.98 0.65 23.17
N LEU A 229 30.24 0.26 23.41
CA LEU A 229 30.75 -0.06 24.74
C LEU A 229 30.93 1.17 25.64
N SER A 230 30.90 2.38 25.07
CA SER A 230 30.91 3.64 25.82
C SER A 230 29.51 4.08 26.25
N ASP A 231 28.45 3.36 25.84
CA ASP A 231 27.08 3.66 26.23
C ASP A 231 26.79 3.14 27.66
N PRO A 232 26.44 4.01 28.62
CA PRO A 232 26.16 3.59 30.00
C PRO A 232 24.92 2.69 30.12
N HIS A 233 24.03 2.71 29.13
CA HIS A 233 22.82 1.88 29.11
C HIS A 233 22.96 0.67 28.18
N GLN A 234 24.19 0.26 27.87
CA GLN A 234 24.43 -0.83 26.95
C GLN A 234 24.09 -2.20 27.58
N VAL A 235 23.07 -2.86 27.03
CA VAL A 235 22.61 -4.20 27.50
C VAL A 235 22.65 -5.27 26.40
N LEU A 236 22.96 -4.89 25.16
CA LEU A 236 22.93 -5.79 24.00
C LEU A 236 24.31 -6.24 23.51
N PHE A 237 25.38 -5.56 23.97
CA PHE A 237 26.75 -5.76 23.47
C PHE A 237 27.69 -5.82 24.67
N LYS A 238 28.65 -6.74 24.63
CA LYS A 238 29.74 -6.88 25.61
C LYS A 238 31.10 -6.86 24.91
N PRO A 239 32.20 -6.49 25.61
CA PRO A 239 33.53 -6.66 25.05
C PRO A 239 33.81 -8.15 24.76
N CYS A 240 34.64 -8.41 23.77
CA CYS A 240 35.08 -9.75 23.43
C CYS A 240 35.95 -10.34 24.55
N ASN A 241 35.64 -11.58 24.97
CA ASN A 241 36.39 -12.27 26.03
C ASN A 241 37.64 -13.04 25.52
N TYR A 242 37.86 -13.09 24.20
CA TYR A 242 38.86 -13.98 23.59
C TYR A 242 40.31 -13.49 23.74
N ALA A 243 40.52 -12.19 23.99
CA ALA A 243 41.84 -11.64 24.31
C ALA A 243 41.68 -10.37 25.14
N SER A 244 42.54 -10.18 26.15
CA SER A 244 42.55 -9.00 27.04
C SER A 244 42.73 -7.66 26.31
N GLN A 245 43.11 -7.69 25.03
CA GLN A 245 43.29 -6.52 24.16
C GLN A 245 42.17 -6.37 23.10
N CYS A 246 41.25 -7.34 22.98
CA CYS A 246 40.19 -7.29 21.99
C CYS A 246 39.00 -6.47 22.50
N ARG A 247 38.86 -5.23 22.02
CA ARG A 247 37.72 -4.34 22.37
C ARG A 247 36.54 -4.46 21.41
N ARG A 248 36.45 -5.54 20.62
CA ARG A 248 35.37 -5.71 19.64
C ARG A 248 34.04 -5.99 20.39
N PRO A 249 32.97 -5.23 20.13
CA PRO A 249 31.67 -5.49 20.75
C PRO A 249 31.05 -6.74 20.14
N VAL A 250 30.61 -7.65 21.00
CA VAL A 250 29.95 -8.90 20.64
C VAL A 250 28.52 -8.86 21.17
N VAL A 251 27.55 -9.32 20.38
CA VAL A 251 26.14 -9.37 20.78
C VAL A 251 25.98 -10.31 21.98
N LEU A 252 25.24 -9.88 22.99
CA LEU A 252 24.79 -10.75 24.05
C LEU A 252 23.68 -11.65 23.50
N VAL A 253 24.00 -12.94 23.32
CA VAL A 253 23.00 -13.98 23.04
C VAL A 253 22.36 -14.32 24.38
N PHE A 254 21.05 -14.08 24.50
CA PHE A 254 20.22 -14.45 25.64
C PHE A 254 19.61 -15.84 25.43
#